data_AF-A0A0G1CJ11-F1
#
_entry.id   AF-A0A0G1CJ11-F1
#
_cell.length_a   1.000
_cell.length_b   1.000
_cell.length_c   1.000
_cell.angle_alpha   90.00
_cell.angle_beta   90.00
_cell.angle_gamma   90.00
#
_symmetry.space_group_name_H-M   'P 1'
#
loop_
_entity.id
_entity.type
_entity.pdbx_description
1 polymer ?
#
loop_
_entity_poly.entity_id
_entity_poly.type
_entity_poly.pdbx_seq_one_letter_code
_entity_poly.pdbx_strand_id
1 'polypeptide(L)'
;MSPTPAQSLLAVLKQKKQFAQKELTVRYPSSREWFAKKKISLSDIRAHSARLLTGATLGSALLLAAPHLSLFNKNQTQSVATADSWENFLTRLREVITSQITPDTEVEISANVKKYYQVSAVFSLDNNRIPFYFGSMGLEQHLFRFEGDTVTQHGFSETGMAPARGAFGYFFAQSNKTISQMIDEERFYIVLQTFLIPEWNDEWAELKRWYKFRKFLVINPENGKAVVAVLGDAGPAVWTGKKFGGSPEVMAGLGFYPKQHKGDTLILFLDDPGDEIPLGPIALP
;
A
#
# COMPACT_ATOMS: atom_id res chain seq x y z
N MET A 1 17.98 -50.37 21.56
CA MET A 1 18.10 -49.69 20.24
C MET A 1 17.57 -48.27 20.40
N SER A 2 18.46 -47.27 20.34
CA SER A 2 18.09 -45.85 20.46
C SER A 2 17.40 -45.38 19.17
N PRO A 3 16.30 -44.61 19.23
CA PRO A 3 15.62 -44.14 18.04
C PRO A 3 16.55 -43.24 17.22
N THR A 4 16.52 -43.39 15.90
CA THR A 4 17.32 -42.55 15.00
C THR A 4 16.84 -41.09 15.06
N PRO A 5 17.70 -40.08 14.79
CA PRO A 5 17.33 -38.67 14.82
C PRO A 5 16.12 -38.31 13.93
N ALA A 6 15.87 -39.08 12.87
CA ALA A 6 14.69 -38.93 12.02
C ALA A 6 13.40 -39.46 12.68
N GLN A 7 13.49 -40.55 13.44
CA GLN A 7 12.36 -41.12 14.20
C GLN A 7 11.96 -40.23 15.38
N SER A 8 12.93 -39.58 16.04
CA SER A 8 12.65 -38.60 17.10
C SER A 8 11.99 -37.33 16.54
N LEU A 9 12.41 -36.85 15.38
CA LEU A 9 11.81 -35.68 14.73
C LEU A 9 10.35 -35.95 14.32
N LEU A 10 10.08 -37.11 13.72
CA LEU A 10 8.73 -37.52 13.35
C LEU A 10 7.79 -37.65 14.57
N ALA A 11 8.30 -38.16 15.69
CA ALA A 11 7.56 -38.22 16.95
C ALA A 11 7.23 -36.83 17.48
N VAL A 12 8.20 -35.91 17.49
CA VAL A 12 8.03 -34.51 17.90
C VAL A 12 7.01 -33.79 17.01
N LEU A 13 7.07 -33.99 15.69
CA LEU A 13 6.13 -33.38 14.75
C LEU A 13 4.70 -33.91 14.93
N LYS A 14 4.53 -35.22 15.19
CA LYS A 14 3.22 -35.79 15.52
C LYS A 14 2.65 -35.21 16.81
N GLN A 15 3.48 -35.07 17.84
CA GLN A 15 3.08 -34.47 19.11
C GLN A 15 2.67 -33.00 18.97
N LYS A 16 3.46 -32.20 18.23
CA LYS A 16 3.14 -30.79 17.93
C LYS A 16 1.83 -30.66 17.13
N LYS A 17 1.61 -31.53 16.15
CA LYS A 17 0.34 -31.58 15.39
C LYS A 17 -0.86 -31.84 16.31
N GLN A 18 -0.76 -32.84 17.19
CA GLN A 18 -1.84 -33.17 18.13
C GLN A 18 -2.11 -32.02 19.11
N PHE A 19 -1.07 -31.33 19.58
CA PHE A 19 -1.21 -30.18 20.45
C PHE A 19 -1.94 -29.03 19.77
N ALA A 20 -1.54 -28.66 18.55
CA ALA A 20 -2.20 -27.60 17.77
C ALA A 20 -3.67 -27.94 17.47
N GLN A 21 -4.00 -29.20 17.19
CA GLN A 21 -5.38 -29.64 17.00
C GLN A 21 -6.22 -29.51 18.28
N LYS A 22 -5.64 -29.86 19.43
CA LYS A 22 -6.29 -29.70 20.74
C LYS A 22 -6.50 -28.23 21.06
N GLU A 23 -5.49 -27.39 20.86
CA GLU A 23 -5.55 -25.96 21.15
C GLU A 23 -6.59 -25.25 20.27
N LEU A 24 -6.64 -25.57 18.97
CA LEU A 24 -7.67 -25.05 18.06
C LEU A 24 -9.08 -25.39 18.54
N THR A 25 -9.27 -26.63 19.00
CA THR A 25 -10.58 -27.12 19.48
C THR A 25 -11.01 -26.45 20.78
N VAL A 26 -10.05 -26.16 21.67
CA VAL A 26 -10.33 -25.59 23.00
C VAL A 26 -10.47 -24.07 22.94
N ARG A 27 -9.60 -23.37 22.21
CA ARG A 27 -9.55 -21.91 22.17
C ARG A 27 -10.45 -21.28 21.11
N TYR A 28 -10.74 -22.01 20.03
CA TYR A 28 -11.44 -21.47 18.86
C TYR A 28 -12.58 -22.40 18.39
N PRO A 29 -13.64 -22.59 19.20
CA PRO A 29 -14.74 -23.50 18.88
C PRO A 29 -15.48 -23.11 17.59
N SER A 30 -15.64 -21.81 17.33
CA SER A 30 -16.24 -21.27 16.10
C SER A 30 -15.42 -21.64 14.84
N SER A 31 -14.09 -21.63 14.93
CA SER A 31 -13.23 -22.06 13.82
C SER A 31 -13.37 -23.55 13.54
N ARG A 32 -13.48 -24.39 14.58
CA ARG A 32 -13.71 -25.84 14.42
C ARG A 32 -15.03 -26.12 13.68
N GLU A 33 -16.10 -25.43 14.05
CA GLU A 33 -17.40 -25.57 13.38
C GLU A 33 -17.34 -25.13 11.92
N TRP A 34 -16.64 -24.04 11.63
CA TRP A 34 -16.41 -23.59 10.25
C TRP A 34 -15.66 -24.64 9.42
N PHE A 35 -14.58 -25.22 9.95
CA PHE A 35 -13.82 -26.29 9.28
C PHE A 35 -14.68 -27.53 9.03
N ALA A 36 -15.48 -27.94 10.02
CA ALA A 36 -16.39 -29.08 9.89
C ALA A 36 -17.47 -28.83 8.81
N LYS A 37 -18.09 -27.63 8.82
CA LYS A 37 -19.10 -27.22 7.82
C LYS A 37 -18.52 -27.20 6.40
N LYS A 38 -17.26 -26.82 6.26
CA LYS A 38 -16.55 -26.78 4.97
C LYS A 38 -15.91 -28.11 4.57
N LYS A 39 -16.02 -29.16 5.41
CA LYS A 39 -15.39 -30.48 5.19
C LYS A 39 -13.87 -30.41 4.94
N ILE A 40 -13.20 -29.40 5.49
CA ILE A 40 -11.75 -29.22 5.34
C ILE A 40 -11.06 -29.92 6.51
N SER A 41 -10.23 -30.93 6.23
CA SER A 41 -9.43 -31.55 7.28
C SER A 41 -8.17 -30.71 7.56
N LEU A 42 -7.75 -30.63 8.83
CA LEU A 42 -6.53 -29.92 9.22
C LEU A 42 -5.27 -30.49 8.56
N SER A 43 -5.30 -31.76 8.12
CA SER A 43 -4.24 -32.38 7.31
C SER A 43 -4.18 -31.82 5.88
N ASP A 44 -5.32 -31.46 5.31
CA ASP A 44 -5.42 -30.96 3.93
C ASP A 44 -5.07 -29.47 3.84
N ILE A 45 -4.98 -28.76 4.96
CA ILE A 45 -4.57 -27.36 5.00
C ILE A 45 -3.17 -27.17 4.40
N ARG A 46 -2.24 -28.14 4.55
CA ARG A 46 -0.94 -28.07 3.86
C ARG A 46 -1.04 -28.21 2.35
N ALA A 47 -2.01 -28.97 1.85
CA ALA A 47 -2.26 -29.12 0.42
C ALA A 47 -3.09 -27.93 -0.13
N HIS A 48 -3.82 -27.22 0.73
CA HIS A 48 -4.67 -26.08 0.39
C HIS A 48 -4.13 -24.71 0.83
N SER A 49 -2.95 -24.64 1.47
CA SER A 49 -2.37 -23.39 2.00
C SER A 49 -1.98 -22.40 0.91
N ALA A 50 -1.83 -22.84 -0.35
CA ALA A 50 -1.65 -21.93 -1.48
C ALA A 50 -2.96 -21.17 -1.86
N ARG A 51 -4.13 -21.67 -1.43
CA ARG A 51 -5.45 -21.06 -1.73
C ARG A 51 -6.20 -20.54 -0.50
N LEU A 52 -5.76 -20.86 0.72
CA LEU A 52 -6.43 -20.50 1.98
C LEU A 52 -5.80 -19.30 2.73
N LEU A 53 -4.91 -18.53 2.09
CA LEU A 53 -4.33 -17.33 2.68
C LEU A 53 -5.25 -16.09 2.65
N THR A 54 -6.50 -16.24 2.24
CA THR A 54 -7.50 -15.15 2.13
C THR A 54 -8.48 -15.07 3.30
N GLY A 55 -8.29 -15.84 4.37
CA GLY A 55 -9.14 -15.80 5.57
C GLY A 55 -8.40 -15.25 6.79
N ALA A 56 -8.73 -14.02 7.19
CA ALA A 56 -8.20 -13.36 8.38
C ALA A 56 -8.33 -14.25 9.64
N THR A 57 -7.27 -14.24 10.47
CA THR A 57 -7.11 -14.84 11.82
C THR A 57 -6.41 -16.20 11.98
N LEU A 58 -6.19 -17.02 10.95
CA LEU A 58 -5.53 -18.34 11.13
C LEU A 58 -4.08 -18.47 10.59
N GLY A 59 -3.56 -17.46 9.89
CA GLY A 59 -2.19 -17.48 9.34
C GLY A 59 -1.09 -17.17 10.36
N SER A 60 -1.36 -16.32 11.35
CA SER A 60 -0.31 -15.75 12.21
C SER A 60 0.24 -16.72 13.26
N ALA A 61 -0.53 -17.72 13.68
CA ALA A 61 -0.08 -18.67 14.71
C ALA A 61 0.88 -19.74 14.19
N LEU A 62 0.87 -20.07 12.89
CA LEU A 62 1.74 -21.10 12.31
C LEU A 62 3.14 -20.56 11.93
N LEU A 63 3.28 -19.26 11.72
CA LEU A 63 4.56 -18.60 11.46
C LEU A 63 5.39 -18.36 12.74
N LEU A 64 4.76 -18.35 13.92
CA LEU A 64 5.43 -18.11 15.20
C LEU A 64 5.97 -19.38 15.89
N ALA A 65 5.79 -20.57 15.29
CA ALA A 65 6.18 -21.85 15.91
C ALA A 65 7.44 -22.51 15.30
N ALA A 66 8.15 -21.82 14.40
CA ALA A 66 9.37 -22.34 13.78
C ALA A 66 10.60 -21.47 14.12
N PRO A 67 11.14 -21.54 15.35
CA PRO A 67 12.53 -21.18 15.50
C PRO A 67 13.32 -22.31 14.79
N HIS A 68 14.36 -21.95 14.03
CA HIS A 68 15.29 -22.87 13.35
C HIS A 68 14.79 -23.58 12.07
N LEU A 69 14.46 -22.83 11.02
CA LEU A 69 14.59 -23.32 9.64
C LEU A 69 15.87 -22.74 9.04
N SER A 70 17.01 -23.36 9.35
CA SER A 70 18.21 -23.25 8.51
C SER A 70 18.01 -24.20 7.34
N LEU A 71 17.36 -23.72 6.28
CA LEU A 71 17.25 -24.49 5.04
C LEU A 71 18.63 -24.56 4.39
N PHE A 72 19.04 -25.79 4.12
CA PHE A 72 20.25 -26.16 3.37
C PHE A 72 20.42 -25.29 2.12
N ASN A 73 21.41 -24.40 2.13
CA ASN A 73 21.84 -23.68 0.94
C ASN A 73 22.79 -24.57 0.14
N LYS A 74 22.26 -25.20 -0.91
CA LYS A 74 23.04 -26.01 -1.85
C LYS A 74 23.43 -25.11 -3.02
N ASN A 75 24.71 -24.72 -3.05
CA ASN A 75 25.42 -24.11 -4.19
C ASN A 75 24.61 -23.12 -5.03
N GLN A 76 24.47 -21.89 -4.53
CA GLN A 76 24.44 -20.74 -5.43
C GLN A 76 25.84 -20.16 -5.46
N THR A 77 26.44 -20.22 -6.64
CA THR A 77 27.52 -19.33 -7.08
C THR A 77 27.27 -17.95 -6.50
N GLN A 78 28.24 -17.43 -5.75
CA GLN A 78 28.22 -16.05 -5.27
C GLN A 78 28.09 -15.14 -6.50
N SER A 79 26.86 -14.72 -6.82
CA SER A 79 26.70 -13.46 -7.53
C SER A 79 27.20 -12.41 -6.55
N VAL A 80 28.31 -11.78 -6.90
CA VAL A 80 28.82 -10.59 -6.21
C VAL A 80 27.62 -9.71 -5.91
N ALA A 81 27.31 -9.52 -4.63
CA ALA A 81 26.26 -8.61 -4.21
C ALA A 81 26.61 -7.24 -4.79
N THR A 82 25.95 -6.89 -5.89
CA THR A 82 25.97 -5.54 -6.42
C THR A 82 25.55 -4.64 -5.29
N ALA A 83 26.41 -3.70 -4.91
CA ALA A 83 26.15 -2.76 -3.82
C ALA A 83 24.71 -2.24 -3.95
N ASP A 84 23.94 -2.40 -2.89
CA ASP A 84 22.53 -2.02 -2.78
C ASP A 84 22.43 -0.49 -2.79
N SER A 85 22.51 0.07 -4.00
CA SER A 85 22.61 1.49 -4.32
C SER A 85 21.26 2.06 -4.73
N TRP A 86 21.12 3.37 -4.60
CA TRP A 86 19.95 4.12 -5.06
C TRP A 86 19.61 3.85 -6.53
N GLU A 87 20.61 3.82 -7.41
CA GLU A 87 20.42 3.53 -8.84
C GLU A 87 19.90 2.12 -9.11
N ASN A 88 20.37 1.14 -8.33
CA ASN A 88 19.86 -0.22 -8.41
C ASN A 88 18.40 -0.28 -7.93
N PHE A 89 18.06 0.45 -6.87
CA PHE A 89 16.67 0.59 -6.44
C PHE A 89 15.78 1.20 -7.52
N LEU A 90 16.17 2.32 -8.15
CA LEU A 90 15.36 2.95 -9.20
C LEU A 90 15.21 2.05 -10.44
N THR A 91 16.29 1.38 -10.84
CA THR A 91 16.24 0.41 -11.95
C THR A 91 15.27 -0.72 -11.62
N ARG A 92 15.41 -1.30 -10.43
CA ARG A 92 14.53 -2.37 -9.94
C ARG A 92 13.09 -1.91 -9.81
N LEU A 93 12.84 -0.69 -9.35
CA LEU A 93 11.52 -0.12 -9.22
C LEU A 93 10.84 -0.07 -10.59
N ARG A 94 11.52 0.41 -11.63
CA ARG A 94 11.01 0.44 -13.01
C ARG A 94 10.72 -0.98 -13.54
N GLU A 95 11.58 -1.95 -13.28
CA GLU A 95 11.38 -3.34 -13.69
C GLU A 95 10.17 -4.00 -13.02
N VAL A 96 10.08 -3.90 -11.69
CA VAL A 96 8.98 -4.49 -10.90
C VAL A 96 7.65 -3.87 -11.32
N ILE A 97 7.64 -2.57 -11.57
CA ILE A 97 6.48 -1.82 -12.05
C ILE A 97 5.94 -2.32 -13.41
N THR A 98 6.84 -2.71 -14.33
CA THR A 98 6.44 -3.27 -15.63
C THR A 98 6.00 -4.74 -15.57
N SER A 99 6.22 -5.40 -14.44
CA SER A 99 5.84 -6.79 -14.17
C SER A 99 4.73 -6.87 -13.13
N GLN A 100 4.24 -8.07 -12.85
CA GLN A 100 3.18 -8.25 -11.86
C GLN A 100 3.75 -8.06 -10.45
N ILE A 101 3.21 -7.09 -9.71
CA ILE A 101 3.53 -6.90 -8.28
C ILE A 101 3.03 -8.14 -7.51
N THR A 102 3.98 -8.87 -6.92
CA THR A 102 3.76 -10.03 -6.06
C THR A 102 3.99 -9.66 -4.58
N PRO A 103 3.50 -10.45 -3.62
CA PRO A 103 3.73 -10.18 -2.20
C PRO A 103 5.22 -10.01 -1.83
N ASP A 104 6.11 -10.79 -2.44
CA ASP A 104 7.55 -10.67 -2.21
C ASP A 104 8.10 -9.33 -2.69
N THR A 105 7.65 -8.87 -3.87
CA THR A 105 8.04 -7.55 -4.39
C THR A 105 7.42 -6.40 -3.60
N GLU A 106 6.23 -6.56 -3.01
CA GLU A 106 5.64 -5.54 -2.14
C GLU A 106 6.51 -5.33 -0.88
N VAL A 107 6.99 -6.43 -0.29
CA VAL A 107 7.90 -6.39 0.87
C VAL A 107 9.23 -5.74 0.49
N GLU A 108 9.79 -6.13 -0.66
CA GLU A 108 11.03 -5.55 -1.21
C GLU A 108 10.91 -4.03 -1.42
N ILE A 109 9.85 -3.58 -2.09
CA ILE A 109 9.58 -2.16 -2.36
C ILE A 109 9.41 -1.40 -1.05
N SER A 110 8.59 -1.89 -0.12
CA SER A 110 8.33 -1.21 1.16
C SER A 110 9.61 -1.08 2.00
N ALA A 111 10.47 -2.11 1.99
CA ALA A 111 11.76 -2.07 2.69
C ALA A 111 12.71 -1.03 2.08
N ASN A 112 12.80 -0.97 0.74
CA ASN A 112 13.62 0.03 0.06
C ASN A 112 13.08 1.45 0.22
N VAL A 113 11.75 1.62 0.18
CA VAL A 113 11.13 2.91 0.44
C VAL A 113 11.51 3.43 1.83
N LYS A 114 11.40 2.57 2.85
CA LYS A 114 11.83 2.92 4.20
C LYS A 114 13.32 3.25 4.28
N LYS A 115 14.16 2.50 3.58
CA LYS A 115 15.61 2.72 3.53
C LYS A 115 15.97 4.08 2.94
N TYR A 116 15.40 4.44 1.79
CA TYR A 116 15.84 5.61 1.02
C TYR A 116 15.04 6.88 1.32
N TYR A 117 13.73 6.78 1.50
CA TYR A 117 12.88 7.94 1.78
C TYR A 117 12.65 8.16 3.28
N GLN A 118 13.11 7.26 4.15
CA GLN A 118 13.00 7.36 5.61
C GLN A 118 11.54 7.44 6.10
N VAL A 119 10.59 6.91 5.33
CA VAL A 119 9.16 6.85 5.66
C VAL A 119 8.62 5.43 5.55
N SER A 120 7.61 5.10 6.35
CA SER A 120 6.92 3.80 6.26
C SER A 120 5.80 3.91 5.23
N ALA A 121 5.90 3.17 4.12
CA ALA A 121 4.84 3.12 3.11
C ALA A 121 4.55 1.68 2.69
N VAL A 122 3.26 1.36 2.49
CA VAL A 122 2.76 -0.01 2.38
C VAL A 122 1.69 -0.17 1.29
N PHE A 123 1.52 -1.40 0.80
CA PHE A 123 0.50 -1.81 -0.18
C PHE A 123 -0.85 -2.21 0.46
N SER A 124 -0.95 -2.15 1.78
CA SER A 124 -2.20 -2.42 2.50
C SER A 124 -2.13 -1.75 3.85
N LEU A 125 -3.16 -1.01 4.21
CA LEU A 125 -3.27 -0.32 5.50
C LEU A 125 -4.67 -0.56 6.05
N ASP A 126 -4.79 -0.99 7.31
CA ASP A 126 -6.07 -1.33 7.93
C ASP A 126 -6.95 -2.29 7.10
N ASN A 127 -6.34 -3.27 6.43
CA ASN A 127 -6.98 -4.20 5.48
C ASN A 127 -7.55 -3.56 4.20
N ASN A 128 -7.24 -2.29 3.93
CA ASN A 128 -7.65 -1.59 2.72
C ASN A 128 -6.54 -1.60 1.66
N ARG A 129 -6.94 -1.67 0.39
CA ARG A 129 -6.06 -1.65 -0.79
C ARG A 129 -6.61 -0.72 -1.87
N ILE A 130 -5.72 -0.05 -2.60
CA ILE A 130 -6.10 0.73 -3.79
C ILE A 130 -6.15 -0.16 -5.04
N PRO A 131 -6.92 0.21 -6.07
CA PRO A 131 -7.10 -0.62 -7.27
C PRO A 131 -5.82 -0.76 -8.11
N PHE A 132 -4.97 0.26 -8.09
CA PHE A 132 -3.71 0.31 -8.81
C PHE A 132 -2.66 0.97 -7.92
N TYR A 133 -1.47 0.37 -7.83
CA TYR A 133 -0.30 0.98 -7.18
C TYR A 133 0.61 1.65 -8.19
N PHE A 134 0.53 1.26 -9.46
CA PHE A 134 1.31 1.84 -10.54
C PHE A 134 0.41 2.28 -11.69
N GLY A 135 0.80 3.39 -12.32
CA GLY A 135 0.23 3.83 -13.58
C GLY A 135 0.43 5.31 -13.84
N SER A 136 -0.15 5.73 -14.96
CA SER A 136 -0.08 7.10 -15.41
C SER A 136 -0.89 8.03 -14.51
N MET A 137 -0.20 9.02 -13.94
CA MET A 137 -0.75 10.19 -13.27
C MET A 137 -0.86 11.35 -14.26
N GLY A 138 -1.97 12.07 -14.24
CA GLY A 138 -2.14 13.32 -14.98
C GLY A 138 -2.21 14.54 -14.07
N LEU A 139 -1.90 15.70 -14.65
CA LEU A 139 -2.13 16.99 -14.01
C LEU A 139 -3.63 17.25 -13.85
N GLU A 140 -4.02 17.57 -12.63
CA GLU A 140 -5.35 18.02 -12.24
C GLU A 140 -5.36 19.55 -12.05
N GLN A 141 -6.55 20.13 -12.01
CA GLN A 141 -6.77 21.53 -11.66
C GLN A 141 -6.97 21.68 -10.16
N HIS A 142 -6.71 22.85 -9.58
CA HIS A 142 -6.96 23.08 -8.16
C HIS A 142 -8.38 22.73 -7.72
N LEU A 143 -8.52 22.30 -6.48
CA LEU A 143 -9.81 22.01 -5.85
C LEU A 143 -10.19 23.14 -4.88
N PHE A 144 -11.49 23.33 -4.69
CA PHE A 144 -11.98 24.34 -3.77
C PHE A 144 -11.61 24.02 -2.31
N ARG A 145 -10.89 24.93 -1.65
CA ARG A 145 -10.60 24.81 -0.21
C ARG A 145 -11.79 25.18 0.64
N PHE A 146 -12.55 26.20 0.22
CA PHE A 146 -13.77 26.71 0.89
C PHE A 146 -14.72 27.36 -0.14
N GLU A 147 -15.89 27.82 0.32
CA GLU A 147 -16.84 28.52 -0.54
C GLU A 147 -16.34 29.92 -0.93
N GLY A 148 -16.33 30.23 -2.23
CA GLY A 148 -15.78 31.48 -2.76
C GLY A 148 -14.26 31.46 -2.97
N ASP A 149 -13.62 30.29 -2.83
CA ASP A 149 -12.21 30.11 -3.18
C ASP A 149 -11.95 30.33 -4.68
N THR A 150 -10.81 30.92 -5.01
CA THR A 150 -10.47 31.33 -6.38
C THR A 150 -9.05 30.96 -6.73
N VAL A 151 -8.83 30.54 -7.99
CA VAL A 151 -7.51 30.10 -8.49
C VAL A 151 -6.37 31.11 -8.26
N THR A 152 -6.67 32.41 -8.19
CA THR A 152 -5.70 33.47 -7.89
C THR A 152 -5.04 33.36 -6.52
N GLN A 153 -5.60 32.55 -5.62
CA GLN A 153 -5.09 32.30 -4.27
C GLN A 153 -4.25 31.02 -4.17
N HIS A 154 -3.99 30.35 -5.31
CA HIS A 154 -3.23 29.11 -5.40
C HIS A 154 -1.88 29.35 -6.10
N GLY A 155 -0.92 28.45 -5.87
CA GLY A 155 0.24 28.33 -6.75
C GLY A 155 -0.21 27.88 -8.13
N PHE A 156 0.64 27.95 -9.15
CA PHE A 156 0.33 27.38 -10.48
C PHE A 156 -1.05 27.74 -11.04
N SER A 157 -1.48 28.99 -10.82
CA SER A 157 -2.84 29.45 -11.12
C SER A 157 -3.27 29.28 -12.59
N GLU A 158 -2.29 29.16 -13.49
CA GLU A 158 -2.47 28.83 -14.92
C GLU A 158 -3.11 27.46 -15.17
N THR A 159 -3.10 26.56 -14.18
CA THR A 159 -3.74 25.23 -14.27
C THR A 159 -5.26 25.28 -14.06
N GLY A 160 -5.77 26.41 -13.53
CA GLY A 160 -7.20 26.64 -13.33
C GLY A 160 -7.75 26.01 -12.06
N MET A 161 -9.08 26.17 -11.88
CA MET A 161 -9.86 25.57 -10.80
C MET A 161 -10.80 24.54 -11.40
N ALA A 162 -11.02 23.43 -10.70
CA ALA A 162 -11.99 22.42 -11.10
C ALA A 162 -13.40 23.05 -11.24
N PRO A 163 -14.23 22.58 -12.18
CA PRO A 163 -15.57 23.13 -12.40
C PRO A 163 -16.55 22.80 -11.27
N ALA A 164 -16.21 21.84 -10.41
CA ALA A 164 -17.04 21.38 -9.30
C ALA A 164 -16.17 21.08 -8.08
N ARG A 165 -16.84 20.89 -6.93
CA ARG A 165 -16.19 20.36 -5.73
C ARG A 165 -15.74 18.91 -5.99
N GLY A 166 -14.57 18.56 -5.45
CA GLY A 166 -14.15 17.17 -5.40
C GLY A 166 -15.12 16.29 -4.59
N ALA A 167 -15.01 14.98 -4.76
CA ALA A 167 -15.83 13.95 -4.13
C ALA A 167 -15.87 14.06 -2.59
N PHE A 168 -14.86 14.66 -1.98
CA PHE A 168 -14.74 14.84 -0.53
C PHE A 168 -15.19 16.21 -0.02
N GLY A 169 -15.63 17.10 -0.91
CA GLY A 169 -16.10 18.44 -0.59
C GLY A 169 -14.96 19.44 -0.42
N TYR A 170 -15.15 20.41 0.45
CA TYR A 170 -14.14 21.43 0.80
C TYR A 170 -13.08 20.87 1.74
N PHE A 171 -11.84 21.30 1.57
CA PHE A 171 -10.74 20.99 2.50
C PHE A 171 -10.93 21.67 3.86
N PHE A 172 -11.46 22.90 3.90
CA PHE A 172 -11.69 23.70 5.10
C PHE A 172 -12.94 23.30 5.90
N ALA A 173 -13.40 22.05 5.74
CA ALA A 173 -14.51 21.49 6.51
C ALA A 173 -14.02 20.68 7.73
N GLN A 174 -12.71 20.67 8.03
CA GLN A 174 -12.11 19.85 9.08
C GLN A 174 -11.85 20.68 10.34
N SER A 175 -12.57 20.39 11.42
CA SER A 175 -12.48 21.14 12.68
C SER A 175 -11.20 20.87 13.49
N ASN A 176 -10.46 19.80 13.18
CA ASN A 176 -9.28 19.37 13.93
C ASN A 176 -7.94 19.77 13.27
N LYS A 177 -7.97 20.55 12.19
CA LYS A 177 -6.76 20.97 11.46
C LYS A 177 -6.61 22.48 11.45
N THR A 178 -5.37 22.94 11.45
CA THR A 178 -5.04 24.36 11.25
C THR A 178 -5.31 24.75 9.80
N ILE A 179 -5.49 26.06 9.55
CA ILE A 179 -5.65 26.59 8.19
C ILE A 179 -4.45 26.21 7.30
N SER A 180 -3.22 26.24 7.84
CA SER A 180 -2.03 25.86 7.07
C SER A 180 -2.10 24.39 6.62
N GLN A 181 -2.46 23.47 7.52
CA GLN A 181 -2.59 22.05 7.18
C GLN A 181 -3.65 21.85 6.09
N MET A 182 -4.80 22.52 6.20
CA MET A 182 -5.86 22.42 5.20
C MET A 182 -5.48 23.03 3.84
N ILE A 183 -4.61 24.05 3.82
CA ILE A 183 -4.02 24.57 2.58
C ILE A 183 -3.07 23.53 1.98
N ASP A 184 -2.22 22.93 2.79
CA ASP A 184 -1.23 21.97 2.30
C ASP A 184 -1.88 20.68 1.80
N GLU A 185 -3.03 20.29 2.33
CA GLU A 185 -3.81 19.18 1.77
C GLU A 185 -4.31 19.43 0.37
N GLU A 186 -4.75 20.66 0.06
CA GLU A 186 -5.16 21.01 -1.30
C GLU A 186 -3.96 21.23 -2.21
N ARG A 187 -2.84 21.76 -1.71
CA ARG A 187 -1.61 21.82 -2.51
C ARG A 187 -1.14 20.41 -2.86
N PHE A 188 -1.19 19.49 -1.90
CA PHE A 188 -0.65 18.16 -2.06
C PHE A 188 -1.74 17.09 -2.04
N TYR A 189 -2.75 17.23 -2.91
CA TYR A 189 -3.71 16.13 -3.13
C TYR A 189 -3.37 15.29 -4.35
N ILE A 190 -3.80 14.04 -4.28
CA ILE A 190 -3.94 13.11 -5.40
C ILE A 190 -5.39 12.66 -5.56
N VAL A 191 -5.67 12.07 -6.71
CA VAL A 191 -6.95 11.49 -7.08
C VAL A 191 -6.74 10.02 -7.44
N LEU A 192 -7.59 9.15 -6.89
CA LEU A 192 -7.58 7.70 -7.16
C LEU A 192 -8.95 7.23 -7.64
N GLN A 193 -8.97 6.15 -8.43
CA GLN A 193 -10.19 5.54 -8.96
C GLN A 193 -10.94 4.77 -7.86
N THR A 194 -11.38 5.45 -6.80
CA THR A 194 -11.93 4.81 -5.60
C THR A 194 -13.18 3.98 -5.88
N PHE A 195 -13.94 4.33 -6.92
CA PHE A 195 -15.10 3.56 -7.39
C PHE A 195 -14.74 2.16 -7.95
N LEU A 196 -13.45 1.83 -8.09
CA LEU A 196 -12.96 0.49 -8.42
C LEU A 196 -12.48 -0.30 -7.19
N ILE A 197 -12.52 0.30 -6.00
CA ILE A 197 -12.21 -0.42 -4.75
C ILE A 197 -13.30 -1.47 -4.53
N PRO A 198 -12.93 -2.71 -4.17
CA PRO A 198 -13.89 -3.74 -3.77
C PRO A 198 -14.90 -3.21 -2.73
N GLU A 199 -16.15 -3.66 -2.84
CA GLU A 199 -17.24 -3.25 -1.94
C GLU A 199 -17.56 -1.74 -1.93
N TRP A 200 -16.95 -0.91 -2.79
CA TRP A 200 -17.16 0.54 -2.79
C TRP A 200 -18.63 0.93 -2.92
N ASN A 201 -19.43 0.21 -3.71
CA ASN A 201 -20.85 0.54 -3.89
C ASN A 201 -21.72 0.14 -2.69
N ASP A 202 -21.28 -0.86 -1.91
CA ASP A 202 -22.03 -1.40 -0.78
C ASP A 202 -21.66 -0.68 0.52
N GLU A 203 -20.37 -0.38 0.72
CA GLU A 203 -19.80 0.21 1.94
C GLU A 203 -19.28 1.65 1.73
N TRP A 204 -19.80 2.34 0.71
CA TRP A 204 -19.29 3.63 0.23
C TRP A 204 -19.11 4.66 1.34
N ALA A 205 -20.00 4.70 2.34
CA ALA A 205 -19.95 5.69 3.41
C ALA A 205 -18.78 5.48 4.38
N GLU A 206 -18.45 4.22 4.66
CA GLU A 206 -17.32 3.84 5.52
C GLU A 206 -16.01 3.99 4.76
N LEU A 207 -15.93 3.43 3.55
CA LEU A 207 -14.74 3.51 2.70
C LEU A 207 -14.41 4.96 2.36
N LYS A 208 -15.40 5.79 1.97
CA LYS A 208 -15.20 7.22 1.74
C LYS A 208 -14.60 7.91 2.95
N ARG A 209 -15.07 7.60 4.17
CA ARG A 209 -14.54 8.20 5.40
C ARG A 209 -13.12 7.75 5.68
N TRP A 210 -12.80 6.48 5.46
CA TRP A 210 -11.48 5.93 5.71
C TRP A 210 -10.42 6.45 4.72
N TYR A 211 -10.78 6.57 3.45
CA TYR A 211 -9.91 7.04 2.36
C TYR A 211 -9.76 8.56 2.32
N LYS A 212 -10.78 9.32 2.74
CA LYS A 212 -10.76 10.79 2.69
C LYS A 212 -9.55 11.35 3.44
N PHE A 213 -8.74 12.13 2.71
CA PHE A 213 -7.52 12.79 3.19
C PHE A 213 -6.47 11.84 3.81
N ARG A 214 -6.53 10.55 3.48
CA ARG A 214 -5.48 9.59 3.85
C ARG A 214 -4.18 9.95 3.14
N LYS A 215 -3.05 9.84 3.84
CA LYS A 215 -1.73 10.11 3.27
C LYS A 215 -1.22 8.96 2.40
N PHE A 216 -0.54 9.33 1.33
CA PHE A 216 0.12 8.46 0.38
C PHE A 216 1.52 8.98 0.11
N LEU A 217 2.43 8.04 -0.14
CA LEU A 217 3.71 8.34 -0.77
C LEU A 217 3.55 8.15 -2.27
N VAL A 218 3.84 9.20 -3.04
CA VAL A 218 3.83 9.18 -4.51
C VAL A 218 5.27 9.27 -4.99
N ILE A 219 5.69 8.35 -5.85
CA ILE A 219 7.07 8.26 -6.36
C ILE A 219 7.04 8.32 -7.88
N ASN A 220 7.90 9.16 -8.45
CA ASN A 220 8.25 9.12 -9.85
C ASN A 220 9.40 8.09 -10.03
N PRO A 221 9.15 6.92 -10.65
CA PRO A 221 10.17 5.88 -10.80
C PRO A 221 11.28 6.26 -11.79
N GLU A 222 11.08 7.28 -12.63
CA GLU A 222 12.10 7.72 -13.60
C GLU A 222 13.23 8.48 -12.92
N ASN A 223 12.91 9.37 -11.97
CA ASN A 223 13.90 10.25 -11.32
C ASN A 223 14.01 10.05 -9.80
N GLY A 224 13.17 9.18 -9.23
CA GLY A 224 13.13 8.89 -7.80
C GLY A 224 12.55 10.01 -6.93
N LYS A 225 12.09 11.12 -7.50
CA LYS A 225 11.42 12.17 -6.71
C LYS A 225 10.16 11.61 -6.08
N ALA A 226 9.92 11.98 -4.84
CA ALA A 226 8.73 11.56 -4.11
C ALA A 226 8.04 12.72 -3.43
N VAL A 227 6.72 12.61 -3.29
CA VAL A 227 5.84 13.59 -2.64
C VAL A 227 4.91 12.86 -1.68
N VAL A 228 4.78 13.37 -0.46
CA VAL A 228 3.72 12.97 0.46
C VAL A 228 2.48 13.79 0.13
N ALA A 229 1.38 13.09 -0.16
CA ALA A 229 0.14 13.70 -0.60
C ALA A 229 -1.06 13.07 0.12
N VAL A 230 -2.21 13.73 0.10
CA VAL A 230 -3.48 13.18 0.60
C VAL A 230 -4.42 12.80 -0.53
N LEU A 231 -5.34 11.86 -0.29
CA LEU A 231 -6.43 11.65 -1.23
C LEU A 231 -7.47 12.77 -1.11
N GLY A 232 -7.54 13.64 -2.12
CA GLY A 232 -8.45 14.80 -2.14
C GLY A 232 -9.73 14.58 -2.95
N ASP A 233 -9.72 13.64 -3.89
CA ASP A 233 -10.84 13.40 -4.80
C ASP A 233 -10.86 11.96 -5.34
N ALA A 234 -11.96 11.58 -6.00
CA ALA A 234 -12.15 10.32 -6.70
C ALA A 234 -12.11 10.52 -8.23
N GLY A 235 -11.42 9.64 -8.94
CA GLY A 235 -11.12 9.79 -10.36
C GLY A 235 -9.69 9.37 -10.71
N PRO A 236 -9.22 9.59 -11.94
CA PRO A 236 -9.96 10.01 -13.12
C PRO A 236 -10.86 8.88 -13.66
N ALA A 237 -11.75 9.16 -14.61
CA ALA A 237 -12.58 8.11 -15.19
C ALA A 237 -11.74 7.08 -15.98
N VAL A 238 -12.19 5.82 -16.01
CA VAL A 238 -11.44 4.70 -16.63
C VAL A 238 -11.07 4.96 -18.08
N TRP A 239 -11.98 5.59 -18.83
CA TRP A 239 -11.79 5.88 -20.26
C TRP A 239 -10.66 6.88 -20.55
N THR A 240 -10.20 7.64 -19.55
CA THR A 240 -9.10 8.59 -19.72
C THR A 240 -7.73 7.91 -19.90
N GLY A 241 -7.64 6.61 -19.58
CA GLY A 241 -6.38 5.85 -19.58
C GLY A 241 -5.41 6.22 -18.46
N LYS A 242 -5.71 7.26 -17.68
CA LYS A 242 -4.98 7.62 -16.46
C LYS A 242 -5.46 6.74 -15.30
N LYS A 243 -4.54 6.39 -14.40
CA LYS A 243 -4.85 5.69 -13.15
C LYS A 243 -5.00 6.66 -11.99
N PHE A 244 -4.29 7.78 -12.06
CA PHE A 244 -4.21 8.76 -10.98
C PHE A 244 -4.30 10.19 -11.51
N GLY A 245 -4.64 11.11 -10.62
CA GLY A 245 -4.50 12.55 -10.82
C GLY A 245 -3.62 13.13 -9.72
N GLY A 246 -2.85 14.18 -10.03
CA GLY A 246 -2.06 14.94 -9.07
C GLY A 246 -2.35 16.42 -9.21
N SER A 247 -2.49 17.10 -8.07
CA SER A 247 -2.46 18.56 -7.98
C SER A 247 -1.23 19.16 -8.68
N PRO A 248 -1.28 20.43 -9.07
CA PRO A 248 -0.13 21.12 -9.68
C PRO A 248 1.16 21.02 -8.86
N GLU A 249 1.09 21.16 -7.53
CA GLU A 249 2.26 21.05 -6.65
C GLU A 249 2.78 19.61 -6.52
N VAL A 250 1.91 18.59 -6.52
CA VAL A 250 2.34 17.18 -6.61
C VAL A 250 3.07 16.94 -7.92
N MET A 251 2.48 17.37 -9.05
CA MET A 251 3.08 17.18 -10.37
C MET A 251 4.41 17.93 -10.53
N ALA A 252 4.53 19.11 -9.93
CA ALA A 252 5.78 19.87 -9.87
C ALA A 252 6.82 19.18 -8.96
N GLY A 253 6.40 18.70 -7.78
CA GLY A 253 7.25 18.00 -6.83
C GLY A 253 7.83 16.71 -7.39
N LEU A 254 7.05 15.97 -8.19
CA LEU A 254 7.50 14.76 -8.92
C LEU A 254 8.39 15.08 -10.14
N GLY A 255 8.51 16.35 -10.51
CA GLY A 255 9.30 16.81 -11.64
C GLY A 255 8.66 16.62 -13.01
N PHE A 256 7.34 16.39 -13.08
CA PHE A 256 6.60 16.35 -14.33
C PHE A 256 6.28 17.76 -14.80
N TYR A 257 5.56 18.54 -13.98
CA TYR A 257 5.16 19.91 -14.30
C TYR A 257 6.29 20.91 -13.99
N PRO A 258 6.50 21.97 -14.79
CA PRO A 258 5.72 22.42 -15.96
C PRO A 258 6.11 21.76 -17.29
N LYS A 259 7.06 20.81 -17.31
CA LYS A 259 7.58 20.22 -18.55
C LYS A 259 6.59 19.28 -19.23
N GLN A 260 5.80 18.56 -18.44
CA GLN A 260 4.89 17.50 -18.84
C GLN A 260 3.65 17.51 -17.94
N HIS A 261 2.49 17.22 -18.52
CA HIS A 261 1.20 17.18 -17.79
C HIS A 261 0.78 15.75 -17.43
N LYS A 262 1.68 14.78 -17.59
CA LYS A 262 1.45 13.37 -17.34
C LYS A 262 2.78 12.67 -17.10
N GLY A 263 2.78 11.65 -16.26
CA GLY A 263 3.92 10.76 -16.06
C GLY A 263 3.52 9.48 -15.33
N ASP A 264 4.39 8.49 -15.33
CA ASP A 264 4.15 7.23 -14.63
C ASP A 264 4.54 7.36 -13.15
N THR A 265 3.76 6.77 -12.25
CA THR A 265 3.93 6.94 -10.81
C THR A 265 3.65 5.66 -10.06
N LEU A 266 4.36 5.46 -8.95
CA LEU A 266 4.04 4.49 -7.90
C LEU A 266 3.38 5.23 -6.74
N ILE A 267 2.26 4.72 -6.23
CA ILE A 267 1.53 5.26 -5.09
C ILE A 267 1.43 4.18 -4.02
N LEU A 268 1.81 4.50 -2.79
CA LEU A 268 1.74 3.61 -1.63
C LEU A 268 1.00 4.33 -0.49
N PHE A 269 0.28 3.59 0.37
CA PHE A 269 -0.22 4.19 1.60
C PHE A 269 0.94 4.63 2.47
N LEU A 270 0.84 5.80 3.06
CA LEU A 270 1.77 6.22 4.09
C LEU A 270 1.26 5.72 5.45
N ASP A 271 2.07 4.91 6.12
CA ASP A 271 1.80 4.44 7.48
C ASP A 271 2.30 5.50 8.48
N ASP A 272 1.42 6.46 8.74
CA ASP A 272 1.65 7.63 9.59
C ASP A 272 0.52 7.78 10.63
N PRO A 273 0.44 6.88 11.63
CA PRO A 273 -0.65 6.90 12.61
C PRO A 273 -0.64 8.13 13.52
N GLY A 274 0.51 8.81 13.62
CA GLY A 274 0.67 10.03 14.42
C GLY A 274 0.44 11.33 13.64
N ASP A 275 0.20 11.27 12.34
CA ASP A 275 0.12 12.44 11.45
C ASP A 275 1.39 13.32 11.49
N GLU A 276 2.56 12.71 11.69
CA GLU A 276 3.83 13.40 11.95
C GLU A 276 4.60 13.74 10.66
N ILE A 277 4.32 13.04 9.56
CA ILE A 277 5.04 13.23 8.29
C ILE A 277 4.41 14.39 7.52
N PRO A 278 5.11 15.49 7.24
CA PRO A 278 4.54 16.63 6.54
C PRO A 278 4.17 16.30 5.09
N LEU A 279 3.18 17.00 4.55
CA LEU A 279 2.86 16.93 3.12
C LEU A 279 3.92 17.67 2.29
N GLY A 280 4.10 17.24 1.04
CA GLY A 280 5.03 17.86 0.09
C GLY A 280 6.21 16.96 -0.29
N PRO A 281 7.20 17.53 -1.03
CA PRO A 281 8.32 16.77 -1.56
C PRO A 281 9.21 16.18 -0.45
N ILE A 282 9.66 14.94 -0.65
CA ILE A 282 10.67 14.30 0.20
C ILE A 282 12.07 14.61 -0.34
N ALA A 283 12.99 14.97 0.54
CA ALA A 283 14.40 15.13 0.19
C ALA A 283 15.00 13.76 -0.20
N LEU A 284 15.62 13.70 -1.37
CA LEU A 284 16.34 12.50 -1.80
C LEU A 284 17.67 12.38 -1.05
N PRO A 285 18.13 11.13 -0.77
CA PRO A 285 19.43 10.87 -0.18
C PRO A 285 20.61 11.31 -1.07
#